data_AF-A0A2T7M9X7-F1
#
_entry.id   AF-A0A2T7M9X7-F1
#
_cell.length_a   1.000
_cell.length_b   1.000
_cell.length_c   1.000
_cell.angle_alpha   90.00
_cell.angle_beta   90.00
_cell.angle_gamma   90.00
#
_symmetry.space_group_name_H-M   'P 1'
#
loop_
_entity.id
_entity.type
_entity.pdbx_description
1 polymer ?
#
loop_
_entity_poly.entity_id
_entity_poly.type
_entity_poly.pdbx_seq_one_letter_code
_entity_poly.pdbx_strand_id
1 'polypeptide(L)'
;MLVVRRAVGRAPRPVVPPDVVLIEDVPTVPVAEAVGRALGPYGETRATRALIVMETACAHRVFGYLRLGVRSFVSVDAAPDVLLAALRATARGEAFLTHDVARRVIETALPHGPDDVSLESPLAPPAHLPPRTAPLTAREREIHLLLTEGRSNAEIAEICGLSSKTVKFHVSNILRKLGMRNRIQAVVHAAQSRGRDTAA
;
A
#
# COMPACT_ATOMS: atom_id res chain seq x y z
N MET A 1 11.34 23.41 -14.54
CA MET A 1 10.62 24.60 -14.03
C MET A 1 9.58 24.10 -13.03
N LEU A 2 9.86 24.24 -11.73
CA LEU A 2 9.01 23.75 -10.64
C LEU A 2 7.85 24.73 -10.42
N VAL A 3 6.61 24.33 -10.66
CA VAL A 3 5.43 25.16 -10.34
C VAL A 3 4.80 24.64 -9.05
N VAL A 4 5.32 25.11 -7.92
CA VAL A 4 4.62 25.07 -6.63
C VAL A 4 3.67 26.27 -6.64
N ARG A 5 2.35 26.04 -6.76
CA ARG A 5 1.37 27.12 -6.63
C ARG A 5 0.79 27.15 -5.21
N ARG A 6 1.26 28.11 -4.42
CA ARG A 6 0.41 28.87 -3.49
C ARG A 6 -0.15 30.04 -4.30
N ALA A 7 -1.47 30.14 -4.40
CA ALA A 7 -2.14 31.13 -5.25
C ALA A 7 -2.03 32.55 -4.67
N VAL A 8 -1.15 33.38 -5.22
CA VAL A 8 -1.25 34.85 -5.17
C VAL A 8 -0.73 35.44 -6.50
N GLY A 9 -1.64 36.08 -7.24
CA GLY A 9 -1.49 36.96 -8.42
C GLY A 9 -0.24 36.90 -9.33
N ARG A 10 -0.37 36.30 -10.53
CA ARG A 10 0.32 36.75 -11.75
C ARG A 10 -0.29 36.14 -13.03
N ALA A 11 -0.27 36.91 -14.12
CA ALA A 11 -0.89 36.64 -15.42
C ALA A 11 -0.56 35.25 -16.04
N PRO A 12 -1.45 34.66 -16.86
CA PRO A 12 -1.32 33.29 -17.35
C PRO A 12 -0.21 33.17 -18.41
N ARG A 13 0.89 32.49 -18.04
CA ARG A 13 1.87 31.92 -18.98
C ARG A 13 1.22 30.78 -19.78
N PRO A 14 1.65 30.51 -21.02
CA PRO A 14 1.23 29.31 -21.76
C PRO A 14 1.48 28.07 -20.90
N VAL A 15 0.44 27.24 -20.72
CA VAL A 15 0.45 26.11 -19.79
C VAL A 15 1.19 24.95 -20.46
N VAL A 16 2.50 24.89 -20.25
CA VAL A 16 3.29 23.69 -20.56
C VAL A 16 2.92 22.62 -19.52
N PRO A 17 2.58 21.39 -19.92
CA PRO A 17 2.31 20.32 -18.97
C PRO A 17 3.55 20.05 -18.11
N PRO A 18 3.40 19.82 -16.79
CA PRO A 18 4.54 19.57 -15.91
C PRO A 18 5.16 18.19 -16.17
N ASP A 19 6.47 18.07 -16.04
CA ASP A 19 7.15 16.76 -16.13
C ASP A 19 6.77 15.84 -14.95
N VAL A 20 6.59 16.45 -13.77
CA VAL A 20 6.24 15.77 -12.52
C VAL A 20 5.16 16.55 -11.78
N VAL A 21 4.14 15.84 -11.31
CA VAL A 21 3.11 16.32 -10.38
C VAL A 21 3.34 15.68 -9.03
N LEU A 22 3.43 16.49 -7.98
CA LEU A 22 3.42 16.00 -6.61
C LEU A 22 1.97 15.82 -6.18
N ILE A 23 1.68 14.66 -5.61
CA ILE A 23 0.36 14.33 -5.07
C ILE A 23 0.55 14.02 -3.59
N GLU A 24 -0.07 14.82 -2.73
CA GLU A 24 -0.16 14.51 -1.31
C GLU A 24 -1.15 13.37 -1.09
N ASP A 25 -0.71 12.32 -0.41
CA ASP A 25 -1.56 11.20 -0.05
C ASP A 25 -2.50 11.58 1.09
N VAL A 26 -3.76 11.83 0.76
CA VAL A 26 -4.80 12.10 1.75
C VAL A 26 -5.60 10.81 1.99
N PRO A 27 -5.60 10.23 3.21
CA PRO A 27 -6.23 8.94 3.49
C PRO A 27 -7.73 8.87 3.12
N THR A 28 -8.45 9.99 3.28
CA THR A 28 -9.89 10.09 2.98
C THR A 28 -10.19 10.17 1.49
N VAL A 29 -9.19 10.45 0.65
CA VAL A 29 -9.34 10.54 -0.80
C VAL A 29 -8.97 9.20 -1.44
N PRO A 30 -9.85 8.61 -2.28
CA PRO A 30 -9.53 7.43 -3.05
C PRO A 30 -8.32 7.66 -3.96
N VAL A 31 -7.39 6.69 -4.01
CA VAL A 31 -6.15 6.80 -4.81
C VAL A 31 -6.40 7.07 -6.29
N ALA A 32 -7.46 6.48 -6.87
CA ALA A 32 -7.85 6.69 -8.27
C ALA A 32 -8.31 8.12 -8.51
N GLU A 33 -9.02 8.71 -7.55
CA GLU A 33 -9.48 10.09 -7.62
C GLU A 33 -8.31 11.06 -7.45
N ALA A 34 -7.39 10.81 -6.52
CA ALA A 34 -6.19 11.61 -6.34
C ALA A 34 -5.35 11.68 -7.62
N VAL A 35 -5.09 10.52 -8.25
CA VAL A 35 -4.36 10.45 -9.52
C VAL A 35 -5.17 11.08 -10.66
N GLY A 36 -6.47 10.82 -10.75
CA GLY A 36 -7.34 11.36 -11.79
C GLY A 36 -7.45 12.88 -11.75
N ARG A 37 -7.58 13.49 -10.56
CA ARG A 37 -7.60 14.95 -10.39
C ARG A 37 -6.26 15.58 -10.75
N ALA A 38 -5.15 14.94 -10.37
CA ALA A 38 -3.80 15.47 -10.57
C ALA A 38 -3.33 15.35 -12.02
N LEU A 39 -3.59 14.21 -12.66
CA LEU A 39 -3.16 13.93 -14.02
C LEU A 39 -4.21 14.30 -15.07
N GLY A 40 -5.50 14.35 -14.73
CA GLY A 40 -6.63 14.60 -15.65
C GLY A 40 -6.41 15.72 -16.67
N PRO A 41 -6.06 16.96 -16.27
CA PRO A 41 -5.81 18.05 -17.22
C PRO A 41 -4.57 17.86 -18.11
N TYR A 42 -3.74 16.85 -17.83
CA TYR A 42 -2.48 16.55 -18.52
C TYR A 42 -2.40 15.10 -19.04
N GLY A 43 -3.48 14.32 -18.89
CA GLY A 43 -3.48 12.86 -19.09
C GLY A 43 -3.36 12.44 -20.56
N GLU A 44 -3.65 13.34 -21.48
CA GLU A 44 -3.44 13.16 -22.92
C GLU A 44 -1.99 13.48 -23.35
N THR A 45 -1.24 14.20 -22.52
CA THR A 45 0.18 14.49 -22.76
C THR A 45 1.06 13.42 -22.13
N ARG A 46 1.70 12.61 -22.99
CA ARG A 46 2.43 11.37 -22.70
C ARG A 46 3.62 11.45 -21.72
N ALA A 47 3.85 12.57 -21.02
CA ALA A 47 5.08 12.85 -20.27
C ALA A 47 4.88 13.15 -18.76
N THR A 48 3.67 13.48 -18.30
CA THR A 48 3.44 13.89 -16.90
C THR A 48 3.47 12.68 -15.96
N ARG A 49 4.38 12.70 -14.98
CA ARG A 49 4.54 11.60 -14.00
C ARG A 49 4.13 12.03 -12.61
N ALA A 50 3.69 11.08 -11.79
CA ALA A 50 3.29 11.35 -10.40
C ALA A 50 4.39 10.95 -9.41
N LEU A 51 4.65 11.83 -8.45
CA LEU A 51 5.40 11.55 -7.22
C LEU A 51 4.42 11.67 -6.05
N ILE A 52 4.22 10.59 -5.30
CA ILE A 52 3.34 10.60 -4.13
C ILE A 52 4.14 11.00 -2.90
N VAL A 53 3.64 11.97 -2.13
CA VAL A 53 4.13 12.31 -0.80
C VAL A 53 3.21 11.66 0.22
N MET A 54 3.74 10.83 1.10
CA MET A 54 2.96 10.03 2.04
C MET A 54 3.35 10.34 3.47
N GLU A 55 2.37 10.63 4.33
CA GLU A 55 2.60 10.69 5.77
C GLU A 55 2.84 9.29 6.34
N THR A 56 2.05 8.31 5.89
CA THR A 56 2.23 6.91 6.29
C THR A 56 2.32 6.02 5.06
N ALA A 57 3.34 5.17 5.01
CA ALA A 57 3.55 4.20 3.93
C ALA A 57 2.58 3.01 4.05
N CYS A 58 1.28 3.26 4.05
CA CYS A 58 0.29 2.20 4.20
C CYS A 58 0.24 1.32 2.94
N ALA A 59 0.48 0.01 3.11
CA ALA A 59 0.64 -0.94 2.01
C ALA A 59 -0.51 -0.86 0.98
N HIS A 60 -1.75 -0.86 1.45
CA HIS A 60 -2.91 -0.89 0.55
C HIS A 60 -2.96 0.36 -0.36
N ARG A 61 -2.56 1.53 0.15
CA ARG A 61 -2.51 2.78 -0.63
C ARG A 61 -1.35 2.76 -1.61
N VAL A 62 -0.14 2.38 -1.17
CA VAL A 62 1.04 2.24 -2.03
C VAL A 62 0.75 1.31 -3.21
N PHE A 63 0.19 0.12 -2.96
CA PHE A 63 -0.20 -0.80 -4.03
C PHE A 63 -1.33 -0.26 -4.91
N GLY A 64 -2.25 0.53 -4.34
CA GLY A 64 -3.28 1.25 -5.11
C GLY A 64 -2.65 2.19 -6.14
N TYR A 65 -1.71 3.03 -5.73
CA TYR A 65 -0.98 3.93 -6.63
C TYR A 65 -0.11 3.18 -7.65
N LEU A 66 0.59 2.11 -7.24
CA LEU A 66 1.39 1.28 -8.15
C LEU A 66 0.55 0.70 -9.30
N ARG A 67 -0.68 0.25 -9.01
CA ARG A 67 -1.64 -0.27 -10.01
C ARG A 67 -2.09 0.80 -11.00
N LEU A 68 -2.13 2.06 -10.56
CA LEU A 68 -2.45 3.22 -11.42
C LEU A 68 -1.24 3.73 -12.21
N GLY A 69 -0.12 3.00 -12.19
CA GLY A 69 1.07 3.34 -12.97
C GLY A 69 2.05 4.26 -12.25
N VAL A 70 1.75 4.68 -11.02
CA VAL A 70 2.68 5.51 -10.24
C VAL A 70 3.89 4.66 -9.82
N ARG A 71 5.09 5.27 -9.82
CA ARG A 71 6.36 4.57 -9.54
C ARG A 71 7.23 5.28 -8.51
N SER A 72 6.84 6.47 -8.08
CA SER A 72 7.64 7.32 -7.21
C SER A 72 6.86 7.69 -5.95
N PHE A 73 7.47 7.46 -4.80
CA PHE A 73 6.90 7.63 -3.47
C PHE A 73 7.96 8.21 -2.53
N VAL A 74 7.58 9.20 -1.73
CA VAL A 74 8.44 9.80 -0.73
C VAL A 74 7.65 9.98 0.58
N SER A 75 8.29 9.74 1.72
CA SER A 75 7.73 10.08 3.02
C SER A 75 7.66 11.60 3.20
N VAL A 76 6.65 12.09 3.92
CA VAL A 76 6.55 13.50 4.33
C VAL A 76 7.74 13.93 5.22
N ASP A 77 8.31 12.98 5.97
CA ASP A 77 9.46 13.19 6.85
C ASP A 77 10.81 13.14 6.11
N ALA A 78 10.78 12.89 4.80
CA ALA A 78 11.99 12.84 4.00
C ALA A 78 12.70 14.19 3.99
N ALA A 79 14.03 14.16 4.13
CA ALA A 79 14.84 15.35 4.04
C ALA A 79 14.68 16.03 2.67
N PRO A 80 14.83 17.37 2.57
CA PRO A 80 14.56 18.11 1.34
C PRO A 80 15.39 17.65 0.13
N ASP A 81 16.63 17.20 0.37
CA ASP A 81 17.51 16.63 -0.64
C ASP A 81 17.00 15.30 -1.19
N VAL A 82 16.37 14.47 -0.34
CA VAL A 82 15.69 13.22 -0.74
C VAL A 82 14.49 13.53 -1.63
N LEU A 83 13.68 14.55 -1.30
CA LEU A 83 12.57 14.99 -2.15
C LEU A 83 13.08 15.48 -3.52
N LEU A 84 14.17 16.24 -3.55
CA LEU A 84 14.79 16.68 -4.81
C LEU A 84 15.34 15.52 -5.63
N ALA A 85 15.94 14.52 -4.99
CA ALA A 85 16.39 13.30 -5.64
C ALA A 85 15.21 12.51 -6.24
N ALA A 86 14.13 12.37 -5.47
CA ALA A 86 12.89 11.75 -5.91
C ALA A 86 12.33 12.47 -7.14
N LEU A 87 12.20 13.80 -7.10
CA LEU A 87 11.71 14.59 -8.23
C LEU A 87 12.53 14.39 -9.50
N ARG A 88 13.86 14.36 -9.40
CA ARG A 88 14.76 14.15 -10.53
C ARG A 88 14.61 12.72 -11.10
N ALA A 89 14.56 11.72 -10.23
CA ALA A 89 14.33 10.34 -10.64
C ALA A 89 12.97 10.18 -11.33
N THR A 90 11.90 10.72 -10.74
CA THR A 90 10.56 10.72 -11.32
C THR A 90 10.55 11.39 -12.69
N ALA A 91 11.20 12.56 -12.85
CA ALA A 91 11.28 13.25 -14.13
C ALA A 91 11.97 12.42 -15.22
N ARG A 92 12.98 11.61 -14.86
CA ARG A 92 13.64 10.65 -15.75
C ARG A 92 12.82 9.39 -16.03
N GLY A 93 11.68 9.21 -15.37
CA GLY A 93 10.86 8.00 -15.46
C GLY A 93 11.38 6.84 -14.62
N GLU A 94 12.28 7.10 -13.69
CA GLU A 94 12.79 6.10 -12.75
C GLU A 94 11.80 5.91 -11.59
N ALA A 95 11.81 4.70 -11.02
CA ALA A 95 11.13 4.46 -9.76
C ALA A 95 11.95 5.03 -8.59
N PHE A 96 11.28 5.60 -7.61
CA PHE A 96 11.90 6.09 -6.39
C PHE A 96 11.02 5.73 -5.20
N LEU A 97 11.60 5.11 -4.19
CA LEU A 97 10.90 4.77 -2.96
C LEU A 97 11.81 5.12 -1.79
N THR A 98 11.29 5.89 -0.82
CA THR A 98 11.97 6.03 0.47
C THR A 98 12.00 4.70 1.20
N HIS A 99 12.92 4.56 2.16
CA HIS A 99 13.17 3.30 2.86
C HIS A 99 11.90 2.71 3.51
N ASP A 100 11.09 3.55 4.16
CA ASP A 100 9.82 3.18 4.79
C ASP A 100 8.80 2.63 3.77
N VAL A 101 8.67 3.27 2.61
CA VAL A 101 7.77 2.81 1.54
C VAL A 101 8.30 1.52 0.91
N ALA A 102 9.59 1.46 0.59
CA ALA A 102 10.23 0.28 0.02
C ALA A 102 10.10 -0.92 0.95
N ARG A 103 10.35 -0.74 2.25
CA ARG A 103 10.17 -1.76 3.29
C ARG A 103 8.74 -2.29 3.27
N ARG A 104 7.73 -1.42 3.24
CA ARG A 104 6.33 -1.85 3.19
C ARG A 104 6.01 -2.69 1.96
N VAL A 105 6.52 -2.26 0.79
CA VAL A 105 6.34 -3.00 -0.46
C VAL A 105 6.99 -4.38 -0.36
N ILE A 106 8.23 -4.46 0.14
CA ILE A 106 8.97 -5.72 0.29
C ILE A 106 8.27 -6.65 1.27
N GLU A 107 7.94 -6.19 2.49
CA GLU A 107 7.26 -7.02 3.50
C GLU A 107 5.91 -7.58 3.02
N THR A 108 5.22 -6.84 2.14
CA THR A 108 3.92 -7.25 1.60
C THR A 108 4.08 -8.16 0.37
N ALA A 109 5.06 -7.91 -0.49
CA ALA A 109 5.29 -8.65 -1.74
C ALA A 109 6.11 -9.92 -1.52
N LEU A 110 7.04 -9.89 -0.58
CA LEU A 110 7.90 -10.98 -0.14
C LEU A 110 7.60 -11.23 1.35
N PRO A 111 6.63 -12.10 1.67
CA PRO A 111 6.31 -12.44 3.06
C PRO A 111 7.47 -13.10 3.85
N HIS A 112 8.59 -13.36 3.17
CA HIS A 112 9.83 -13.91 3.71
C HIS A 112 10.88 -12.81 3.64
N GLY A 113 11.32 -12.33 4.80
CA GLY A 113 12.52 -11.50 4.88
C GLY A 113 13.77 -12.36 4.60
N PRO A 114 14.93 -11.74 4.29
CA PRO A 114 16.20 -12.45 4.12
C PRO A 114 16.67 -13.22 5.36
N ASP A 115 16.05 -12.98 6.53
CA ASP A 115 16.39 -13.66 7.79
C ASP A 115 15.66 -15.01 8.00
N ASP A 116 14.77 -15.42 7.10
CA ASP A 116 13.91 -16.62 7.28
C ASP A 116 14.53 -17.89 6.65
N VAL A 117 15.86 -18.01 6.60
CA VAL A 117 16.57 -19.28 6.34
C VAL A 117 16.76 -20.03 7.66
N SER A 118 15.69 -20.24 8.42
CA SER A 118 15.71 -21.10 9.60
C SER A 118 15.00 -22.41 9.29
N LEU A 119 15.86 -23.40 9.03
CA LEU A 119 15.65 -24.85 8.95
C LEU A 119 14.30 -25.35 9.47
N GLU A 120 13.66 -26.18 8.64
CA GLU A 120 12.51 -27.00 8.97
C GLU A 120 12.66 -27.63 10.37
N SER A 121 11.75 -27.30 11.29
CA SER A 121 11.57 -28.05 12.52
C SER A 121 10.16 -28.66 12.51
N PRO A 122 10.04 -30.00 12.39
CA PRO A 122 8.77 -30.69 12.24
C PRO A 122 8.19 -31.04 13.62
N LEU A 123 7.36 -30.17 14.20
CA LEU A 123 6.58 -30.53 15.39
C LEU A 123 5.17 -29.92 15.34
N ALA A 124 4.27 -30.62 14.62
CA ALA A 124 2.93 -31.03 15.06
C ALA A 124 2.15 -31.65 13.87
N PRO A 125 1.42 -32.77 14.03
CA PRO A 125 0.67 -33.39 12.94
C PRO A 125 -0.51 -32.50 12.48
N PRO A 126 -0.92 -32.53 11.21
CA PRO A 126 -2.06 -31.75 10.73
C PRO A 126 -3.37 -32.41 11.18
N ALA A 127 -3.90 -32.00 12.33
CA ALA A 127 -5.29 -32.28 12.67
C ALA A 127 -6.19 -31.38 11.79
N HIS A 128 -6.78 -32.00 10.76
CA HIS A 128 -7.89 -31.49 9.95
C HIS A 128 -7.80 -30.02 9.51
N LEU A 129 -7.14 -29.79 8.38
CA LEU A 129 -7.22 -28.50 7.70
C LEU A 129 -8.70 -28.26 7.28
N PRO A 130 -9.40 -27.25 7.82
CA PRO A 130 -10.84 -27.08 7.58
C PRO A 130 -11.16 -26.79 6.11
N PRO A 131 -12.32 -27.14 5.54
CA PRO A 131 -12.63 -26.88 4.13
C PRO A 131 -12.55 -25.38 3.76
N ARG A 132 -12.40 -25.08 2.46
CA ARG A 132 -12.30 -23.73 1.85
C ARG A 132 -13.51 -22.79 2.10
N THR A 133 -14.46 -23.22 2.91
CA THR A 133 -15.72 -22.53 3.25
C THR A 133 -16.06 -22.62 4.74
N ALA A 134 -15.16 -23.15 5.57
CA ALA A 134 -15.39 -23.16 7.01
C ALA A 134 -15.42 -21.73 7.56
N PRO A 135 -16.35 -21.40 8.47
CA PRO A 135 -16.38 -20.08 9.08
C PRO A 135 -15.07 -19.78 9.82
N LEU A 136 -14.72 -18.50 9.86
CA LEU A 136 -13.61 -18.03 10.68
C LEU A 136 -13.93 -18.25 12.16
N THR A 137 -12.97 -18.76 12.92
CA THR A 137 -13.05 -18.82 14.38
C THR A 137 -13.01 -17.41 14.98
N ALA A 138 -13.37 -17.24 16.25
CA ALA A 138 -13.30 -15.94 16.92
C ALA A 138 -11.90 -15.30 16.81
N ARG A 139 -10.86 -16.10 17.03
CA ARG A 139 -9.47 -15.64 16.92
C ARG A 139 -9.07 -15.31 15.48
N GLU A 140 -9.54 -16.09 14.51
CA GLU A 140 -9.30 -15.79 13.10
C GLU A 140 -10.04 -14.53 12.64
N ARG A 141 -11.22 -14.21 13.18
CA ARG A 141 -11.94 -12.96 12.88
C ARG A 141 -11.20 -11.74 13.40
N GLU A 142 -10.68 -11.80 14.62
CA GLU A 142 -9.86 -10.74 15.21
C GLU A 142 -8.60 -10.48 14.37
N ILE A 143 -7.87 -11.55 14.03
CA ILE A 143 -6.68 -11.45 13.17
C ILE A 143 -7.07 -10.98 11.77
N HIS A 144 -8.21 -11.41 11.23
CA HIS A 144 -8.72 -10.96 9.93
C HIS A 144 -9.03 -9.46 9.92
N LEU A 145 -9.57 -8.91 11.00
CA LEU A 145 -9.83 -7.48 11.11
C LEU A 145 -8.52 -6.69 10.97
N LEU A 146 -7.53 -6.99 11.80
CA LEU A 146 -6.21 -6.34 11.76
C LEU A 146 -5.47 -6.57 10.43
N LEU A 147 -5.63 -7.76 9.85
CA LEU A 147 -5.14 -8.11 8.51
C LEU A 147 -5.73 -7.19 7.44
N THR A 148 -7.04 -6.94 7.49
CA THR A 148 -7.76 -6.11 6.52
C THR A 148 -7.54 -4.61 6.70
N GLU A 149 -7.16 -4.17 7.90
CA GLU A 149 -6.61 -2.83 8.16
C GLU A 149 -5.18 -2.66 7.61
N GLY A 150 -4.59 -3.74 7.10
CA GLY A 150 -3.27 -3.72 6.50
C GLY A 150 -2.16 -3.70 7.54
N ARG A 151 -2.36 -4.23 8.76
CA ARG A 151 -1.28 -4.48 9.72
C ARG A 151 -0.34 -5.57 9.21
N SER A 152 0.93 -5.54 9.60
CA SER A 152 1.90 -6.62 9.39
C SER A 152 1.67 -7.78 10.36
N ASN A 153 2.26 -8.94 10.13
CA ASN A 153 2.16 -10.06 11.07
C ASN A 153 2.86 -9.77 12.41
N ALA A 154 3.89 -8.93 12.41
CA ALA A 154 4.57 -8.50 13.64
C ALA A 154 3.68 -7.58 14.48
N GLU A 155 3.05 -6.59 13.85
CA GLU A 155 2.08 -5.71 14.53
C GLU A 155 0.88 -6.51 15.06
N ILE A 156 0.35 -7.45 14.28
CA ILE A 156 -0.75 -8.33 14.73
C ILE A 156 -0.28 -9.20 15.89
N ALA A 157 0.94 -9.73 15.84
CA ALA A 157 1.50 -10.56 16.89
C ALA A 157 1.60 -9.78 18.22
N GLU A 158 2.06 -8.53 18.15
CA GLU A 158 2.12 -7.64 19.30
C GLU A 158 0.73 -7.32 19.86
N ILE A 159 -0.21 -6.89 19.01
CA ILE A 159 -1.59 -6.55 19.41
C ILE A 159 -2.30 -7.75 20.03
N CYS A 160 -2.12 -8.93 19.46
CA CYS A 160 -2.81 -10.14 19.90
C CYS A 160 -2.05 -10.91 20.99
N GLY A 161 -0.85 -10.50 21.40
CA GLY A 161 -0.01 -11.26 22.33
C GLY A 161 0.38 -12.66 21.80
N LEU A 162 0.66 -12.76 20.50
CA LEU A 162 1.04 -14.00 19.81
C LEU A 162 2.48 -13.93 19.30
N SER A 163 3.03 -15.08 18.90
CA SER A 163 4.23 -15.08 18.06
C SER A 163 3.88 -14.73 16.60
N SER A 164 4.79 -14.07 15.90
CA SER A 164 4.67 -13.82 14.44
C SER A 164 4.44 -15.11 13.65
N LYS A 165 5.01 -16.24 14.09
CA LYS A 165 4.80 -17.57 13.50
C LYS A 165 3.35 -18.06 13.66
N THR A 166 2.76 -17.85 14.84
CA THR A 166 1.35 -18.19 15.12
C THR A 166 0.42 -17.34 14.27
N VAL A 167 0.71 -16.04 14.13
CA VAL A 167 -0.05 -15.15 13.25
C VAL A 167 0.05 -15.58 11.78
N LYS A 168 1.24 -15.97 11.30
CA LYS A 168 1.42 -16.51 9.94
C LYS A 168 0.49 -17.71 9.70
N PHE A 169 0.41 -18.64 10.65
CA PHE A 169 -0.49 -19.79 10.56
C PHE A 169 -1.96 -19.37 10.46
N HIS A 170 -2.40 -18.45 11.33
CA HIS A 170 -3.77 -17.94 11.29
C HIS A 170 -4.09 -17.22 9.97
N VAL A 171 -3.19 -16.38 9.45
CA VAL A 171 -3.39 -15.68 8.18
C VAL A 171 -3.52 -16.66 7.02
N SER A 172 -2.66 -17.68 6.94
CA SER A 172 -2.78 -18.73 5.92
C SER A 172 -4.12 -19.48 6.00
N ASN A 173 -4.59 -19.79 7.21
CA ASN A 173 -5.89 -20.43 7.41
C ASN A 173 -7.06 -19.52 7.02
N ILE A 174 -7.00 -18.24 7.39
CA ILE A 174 -8.00 -17.23 7.02
C ILE A 174 -8.09 -17.13 5.50
N LEU A 175 -6.97 -16.91 4.81
CA LEU A 175 -6.95 -16.77 3.35
C LEU A 175 -7.53 -18.01 2.68
N ARG A 176 -7.16 -19.20 3.14
CA ARG A 176 -7.68 -20.47 2.62
C ARG A 176 -9.17 -20.65 2.86
N LYS A 177 -9.67 -20.31 4.06
CA LYS A 177 -11.10 -20.36 4.41
C LYS A 177 -11.95 -19.34 3.64
N LEU A 178 -11.36 -18.21 3.27
CA LEU A 178 -12.00 -17.16 2.46
C LEU A 178 -11.79 -17.35 0.95
N GLY A 179 -11.11 -18.43 0.52
CA GLY A 179 -10.81 -18.69 -0.88
C GLY A 179 -9.84 -17.67 -1.52
N MET A 180 -9.11 -16.92 -0.69
CA MET A 180 -8.19 -15.87 -1.11
C MET A 180 -6.79 -16.44 -1.34
N ARG A 181 -6.15 -15.99 -2.41
CA ARG A 181 -4.81 -16.41 -2.83
C ARG A 181 -3.71 -15.67 -2.08
N ASN A 182 -3.98 -14.44 -1.64
CA ASN A 182 -2.98 -13.63 -0.95
C ASN A 182 -3.64 -12.58 -0.03
N ARG A 183 -2.83 -12.00 0.86
CA ARG A 183 -3.22 -10.94 1.80
C ARG A 183 -3.84 -9.73 1.08
N ILE A 184 -3.34 -9.35 -0.09
CA ILE A 184 -3.85 -8.21 -0.84
C ILE A 184 -5.31 -8.44 -1.22
N GLN A 185 -5.65 -9.65 -1.66
CA GLN A 185 -7.03 -10.00 -1.97
C GLN A 185 -7.94 -9.87 -0.74
N ALA A 186 -7.45 -10.22 0.46
CA ALA A 186 -8.21 -10.03 1.71
C ALA A 186 -8.47 -8.56 2.03
N VAL A 187 -7.44 -7.71 1.94
CA VAL A 187 -7.55 -6.28 2.20
C VAL A 187 -8.51 -5.60 1.21
N VAL A 188 -8.38 -5.91 -0.09
CA VAL A 188 -9.25 -5.34 -1.13
C VAL A 188 -10.69 -5.81 -0.96
N HIS A 189 -10.90 -7.10 -0.67
CA HIS A 189 -12.23 -7.64 -0.44
C HIS A 189 -12.93 -6.92 0.72
N ALA A 190 -12.23 -6.68 1.83
CA ALA A 190 -12.78 -5.96 2.97
C ALA A 190 -13.13 -4.50 2.63
N ALA A 191 -12.28 -3.80 1.87
CA ALA A 191 -12.56 -2.43 1.43
C ALA A 191 -13.81 -2.35 0.54
N GLN A 192 -14.01 -3.31 -0.37
CA GLN A 192 -15.18 -3.38 -1.25
C GLN A 192 -16.47 -3.75 -0.51
N SER A 193 -16.39 -4.53 0.56
CA SER A 193 -17.54 -4.90 1.38
C SER A 193 -17.99 -3.75 2.28
N ARG A 194 -17.05 -3.01 2.89
CA ARG A 194 -17.36 -1.82 3.71
C ARG A 194 -18.07 -0.71 2.94
N GLY A 195 -17.73 -0.52 1.66
CA GLY A 195 -18.40 0.46 0.80
C GLY A 195 -19.83 0.09 0.39
N ARG A 196 -20.23 -1.18 0.53
CA ARG A 196 -21.61 -1.64 0.27
C ARG A 196 -22.52 -1.47 1.49
N ASP A 197 -21.98 -1.60 2.70
CA ASP A 197 -22.75 -1.48 3.94
C ASP A 197 -23.09 -0.02 4.31
N THR A 198 -22.34 0.97 3.78
CA THR A 198 -22.62 2.41 3.98
C THR A 198 -23.61 2.99 2.98
N ALA A 199 -24.06 2.20 2.00
CA ALA A 199 -24.96 2.63 0.93
C ALA A 199 -26.39 2.04 1.05
N ALA A 200 -26.71 1.42 2.19
CA ALA A 200 -28.02 0.88 2.56
C ALA A 200 -28.53 1.60 3.82
#